data_AF-A0A917XX24-F1
#
_entry.id   AF-A0A917XX24-F1
#
_cell.length_a   1.000
_cell.length_b   1.000
_cell.length_c   1.000
_cell.angle_alpha   90.00
_cell.angle_beta   90.00
_cell.angle_gamma   90.00
#
_symmetry.space_group_name_H-M   'P 1'
#
loop_
_entity.id
_entity.type
_entity.pdbx_description
1 polymer ?
#
loop_
_entity_poly.entity_id
_entity_poly.type
_entity_poly.pdbx_seq_one_letter_code
_entity_poly.pdbx_strand_id
1 'polypeptide(L)'
;MEPTRDGSDDRVQTLQRGDKGPEVTELQLRLRQLSLYMGNDDGKYDNQVEEAVRRYQWARGITADEQGVYGGATRTSLESETTEP
;
A
#
# COMPACT_ATOMS: atom_id res chain seq x y z
N MET A 1 34.21 -1.52 0.56
CA MET A 1 33.35 -2.49 1.27
C MET A 1 31.97 -1.86 1.33
N GLU A 2 31.08 -2.28 0.44
CA GLU A 2 29.67 -1.90 0.48
C GLU A 2 29.01 -2.61 1.67
N PRO A 3 28.27 -1.91 2.55
CA PRO A 3 27.45 -2.60 3.52
C PRO A 3 26.30 -3.28 2.77
N THR A 4 26.41 -4.59 2.65
CA THR A 4 25.30 -5.49 2.34
C THR A 4 24.17 -5.22 3.34
N ARG A 5 23.06 -4.65 2.88
CA ARG A 5 21.82 -4.59 3.66
C ARG A 5 21.18 -5.98 3.58
N ASP A 6 21.69 -6.86 4.43
CA ASP A 6 21.06 -8.12 4.79
C ASP A 6 19.86 -7.86 5.71
N GLY A 7 18.80 -8.64 5.53
CA GLY A 7 17.64 -8.69 6.42
C GLY A 7 16.58 -7.66 6.12
N SER A 8 15.72 -7.97 5.14
CA SER A 8 14.31 -7.55 5.15
C SER A 8 13.71 -7.98 6.48
N ASP A 9 13.79 -7.09 7.46
CA ASP A 9 13.07 -7.19 8.71
C ASP A 9 11.59 -7.31 8.34
N ASP A 10 10.97 -8.45 8.65
CA ASP A 10 9.54 -8.75 8.56
C ASP A 10 8.64 -7.76 9.35
N ARG A 11 9.12 -6.55 9.66
CA ARG A 11 8.29 -5.38 9.87
C ARG A 11 7.66 -5.02 8.54
N VAL A 12 6.38 -5.38 8.44
CA VAL A 12 5.40 -4.81 7.51
C VAL A 12 5.78 -3.37 7.16
N GLN A 13 6.37 -3.16 5.97
CA GLN A 13 6.83 -1.83 5.61
C GLN A 13 5.62 -0.95 5.36
N THR A 14 5.51 0.11 6.14
CA THR A 14 4.52 1.16 5.88
C THR A 14 4.86 1.81 4.55
N LEU A 15 3.92 1.82 3.60
CA LEU A 15 4.10 2.50 2.30
C LEU A 15 3.41 3.86 2.31
N GLN A 16 4.10 4.86 1.78
CA GLN A 16 3.62 6.24 1.68
C GLN A 16 4.06 6.89 0.38
N ARG A 17 3.52 8.07 0.09
CA ARG A 17 3.84 8.81 -1.13
C ARG A 17 5.34 9.01 -1.32
N GLY A 18 5.83 8.64 -2.50
CA GLY A 18 7.25 8.68 -2.85
C GLY A 18 7.93 7.31 -2.82
N ASP A 19 7.35 6.33 -2.11
CA ASP A 19 7.86 4.96 -2.08
C ASP A 19 7.67 4.26 -3.42
N LYS A 20 8.56 3.30 -3.67
CA LYS A 20 8.58 2.54 -4.91
C LYS A 20 9.02 1.11 -4.66
N GLY A 21 8.50 0.18 -5.45
CA GLY A 21 8.92 -1.21 -5.42
C GLY A 21 7.76 -2.19 -5.55
N PRO A 22 8.05 -3.50 -5.43
CA PRO A 22 7.06 -4.55 -5.63
C PRO A 22 5.90 -4.48 -4.62
N GLU A 23 6.14 -4.07 -3.38
CA GLU A 23 5.07 -3.89 -2.38
C GLU A 23 4.06 -2.81 -2.79
N VAL A 24 4.51 -1.77 -3.51
CA VAL A 24 3.62 -0.73 -4.04
C VAL A 24 2.82 -1.26 -5.23
N THR A 25 3.44 -2.07 -6.09
CA THR A 25 2.74 -2.75 -7.20
C THR A 25 1.64 -3.64 -6.65
N GLU A 26 1.92 -4.42 -5.61
CA GLU A 26 0.92 -5.26 -4.94
C GLU A 26 -0.24 -4.42 -4.39
N LEU A 27 0.07 -3.33 -3.67
CA LEU A 27 -0.95 -2.40 -3.18
C LEU A 27 -1.82 -1.86 -4.32
N GLN A 28 -1.22 -1.41 -5.42
CA GLN A 28 -1.94 -0.91 -6.60
C GLN A 28 -2.88 -1.97 -7.18
N LEU A 29 -2.41 -3.21 -7.30
CA LEU A 29 -3.21 -4.34 -7.80
C LEU A 29 -4.37 -4.69 -6.87
N ARG A 30 -4.16 -4.70 -5.56
CA ARG A 30 -5.23 -4.92 -4.56
C ARG A 30 -6.27 -3.81 -4.58
N LEU A 31 -5.85 -2.54 -4.61
CA LEU A 31 -6.77 -1.40 -4.73
C LEU A 31 -7.58 -1.45 -6.05
N ARG A 32 -7.01 -2.01 -7.11
CA ARG A 32 -7.69 -2.21 -8.39
C ARG A 32 -8.77 -3.28 -8.32
N GLN A 33 -8.57 -4.36 -7.56
CA GLN A 33 -9.60 -5.37 -7.32
C GLN A 33 -10.86 -4.74 -6.69
N LEU A 34 -10.68 -3.73 -5.84
CA LEU A 34 -11.77 -2.97 -5.22
C LEU A 34 -12.27 -1.80 -6.07
N SER A 35 -11.79 -1.63 -7.30
CA SER A 35 -12.09 -0.49 -8.18
C SER A 35 -11.77 0.88 -7.57
N LEU A 36 -10.85 0.94 -6.60
CA LEU A 36 -10.40 2.18 -5.94
C LEU A 36 -9.22 2.83 -6.65
N TYR A 37 -8.45 2.04 -7.39
CA TYR A 37 -7.33 2.48 -8.20
C TYR A 37 -7.44 1.93 -9.63
N MET A 38 -7.39 2.81 -10.63
CA MET A 38 -7.44 2.45 -12.06
C MET A 38 -6.23 2.97 -12.83
N GLY A 39 -5.18 3.40 -12.11
CA GLY A 39 -3.91 3.84 -12.70
C GLY A 39 -3.00 2.66 -13.06
N ASN A 40 -1.74 2.98 -13.32
CA ASN A 40 -0.71 1.99 -13.66
C ASN A 40 -0.16 1.29 -12.41
N ASP A 41 -0.02 -0.02 -12.48
CA ASP A 41 0.68 -0.87 -11.49
C ASP A 41 2.22 -0.76 -11.60
N ASP A 42 2.73 0.45 -11.81
CA ASP A 42 4.15 0.72 -12.07
C ASP A 42 5.05 0.70 -10.81
N GLY A 43 4.47 0.35 -9.67
CA GLY A 43 5.16 0.24 -8.39
C GLY A 43 5.58 1.59 -7.83
N LYS A 44 4.87 2.67 -8.15
CA LYS A 44 5.12 4.01 -7.59
C LYS A 44 3.94 4.49 -6.76
N TYR A 45 4.26 4.89 -5.53
CA TYR A 45 3.26 5.41 -4.62
C TYR A 45 3.08 6.91 -4.93
N ASP A 46 2.30 7.18 -5.97
CA ASP A 46 1.99 8.53 -6.42
C ASP A 46 0.76 9.11 -5.70
N ASN A 47 0.31 10.29 -6.15
CA ASN A 47 -0.85 10.94 -5.56
C ASN A 47 -2.16 10.16 -5.80
N GLN A 48 -2.26 9.40 -6.90
CA GLN A 48 -3.43 8.60 -7.20
C GLN A 48 -3.51 7.37 -6.27
N VAL A 49 -2.37 6.74 -5.97
CA VAL A 49 -2.29 5.65 -4.99
C VAL A 49 -2.63 6.17 -3.58
N GLU A 50 -2.06 7.32 -3.18
CA GLU A 50 -2.37 7.96 -1.89
C GLU A 50 -3.87 8.26 -1.76
N GLU A 51 -4.50 8.82 -2.80
CA GLU A 51 -5.92 9.11 -2.80
C GLU A 51 -6.78 7.83 -2.72
N ALA A 52 -6.39 6.77 -3.43
CA ALA A 52 -7.07 5.48 -3.37
C ALA A 52 -6.98 4.86 -1.97
N VAL A 53 -5.82 4.93 -1.30
CA VAL A 53 -5.65 4.49 0.08
C VAL A 53 -6.48 5.33 1.05
N ARG A 54 -6.50 6.66 0.89
CA ARG A 54 -7.37 7.54 1.70
C ARG A 54 -8.84 7.17 1.57
N ARG A 55 -9.31 6.94 0.34
CA ARG A 55 -10.70 6.53 0.07
C ARG A 55 -11.01 5.18 0.71
N TYR A 56 -10.08 4.23 0.59
CA TYR A 56 -10.20 2.92 1.22
C TYR A 56 -10.33 3.04 2.75
N GLN A 57 -9.39 3.74 3.38
CA GLN A 57 -9.38 3.97 4.84
C GLN A 57 -10.67 4.64 5.31
N TRP A 58 -11.12 5.69 4.61
CA TRP A 58 -12.36 6.37 4.93
C TRP A 58 -13.58 5.46 4.79
N ALA A 59 -13.67 4.68 3.71
CA ALA A 59 -14.78 3.76 3.47
C ALA A 59 -14.83 2.58 4.45
N ARG A 60 -13.71 2.25 5.11
CA ARG A 60 -13.60 1.19 6.12
C ARG A 60 -13.49 1.71 7.56
N GLY A 61 -13.49 3.03 7.75
CA GLY A 61 -13.35 3.65 9.07
C GLY A 61 -11.98 3.40 9.72
N ILE A 62 -10.93 3.22 8.94
CA ILE A 62 -9.57 2.96 9.43
C ILE A 62 -8.94 4.31 9.80
N THR A 63 -8.76 4.55 11.10
CA THR A 63 -8.12 5.77 11.63
C THR A 63 -6.83 5.49 12.42
N ALA A 64 -6.42 4.22 12.49
CA ALA A 64 -5.21 3.80 13.21
C ALA A 64 -3.93 4.15 12.45
N ASP A 65 -4.02 4.23 11.12
CA ASP A 65 -2.93 4.68 10.24
C ASP A 65 -3.14 6.15 9.82
N GLU A 66 -2.06 6.80 9.40
CA GLU A 66 -2.15 8.13 8.80
C GLU A 66 -2.91 8.08 7.45
N GLN A 67 -3.69 9.12 7.15
CA GLN A 67 -4.54 9.17 5.96
C GLN A 67 -3.71 9.17 4.67
N GLY A 68 -3.84 8.10 3.89
CA GLY A 68 -3.08 7.88 2.65
C GLY A 68 -1.75 7.20 2.88
N VAL A 69 -1.54 6.64 4.07
CA VAL A 69 -0.39 5.80 4.40
C VAL A 69 -0.88 4.37 4.53
N TYR A 70 -0.28 3.46 3.77
CA TYR A 70 -0.57 2.03 3.83
C TYR A 70 0.20 1.37 4.99
N GLY A 71 -0.28 1.64 6.21
CA GLY A 71 0.21 1.05 7.45
C GLY A 71 -0.41 -0.32 7.75
N GLY A 72 -0.08 -0.87 8.92
CA GLY A 72 -0.46 -2.24 9.28
C GLY A 72 -1.97 -2.48 9.38
N ALA A 73 -2.75 -1.50 9.85
CA ALA A 73 -4.20 -1.65 9.96
C ALA A 73 -4.88 -1.63 8.59
N THR A 74 -4.44 -0.72 7.73
CA THR A 74 -4.88 -0.59 6.34
C THR A 74 -4.52 -1.84 5.54
N ARG A 75 -3.29 -2.34 5.72
CA ARG A 75 -2.79 -3.57 5.09
C ARG A 75 -3.63 -4.78 5.47
N THR A 76 -3.79 -5.02 6.77
CA THR A 76 -4.59 -6.14 7.28
C THR A 76 -6.02 -6.14 6.72
N SER A 77 -6.65 -4.96 6.68
CA SER A 77 -8.01 -4.85 6.14
C SER A 77 -8.04 -5.09 4.64
N LEU A 78 -7.12 -4.48 3.88
CA LEU A 78 -7.12 -4.58 2.42
C LEU A 78 -6.84 -6.01 1.96
N GLU A 79 -5.89 -6.68 2.61
CA GLU A 79 -5.52 -8.06 2.31
C GLU A 79 -6.63 -9.07 2.67
N SER A 80 -7.47 -8.76 3.66
CA SER A 80 -8.63 -9.58 4.00
C SER A 80 -9.77 -9.48 2.96
N GLU A 81 -9.85 -8.35 2.24
CA GLU A 81 -10.88 -8.10 1.23
C GLU A 81 -10.43 -8.37 -0.22
N THR A 82 -9.15 -8.63 -0.43
CA THR A 82 -8.54 -8.82 -1.74
C THR A 82 -7.76 -10.13 -1.80
N THR A 83 -7.57 -10.68 -2.99
CA THR A 83 -6.67 -11.82 -3.16
C THR A 83 -5.25 -11.30 -3.42
N GLU A 84 -4.24 -12.08 -3.01
CA GLU A 84 -2.86 -11.82 -3.42
C GLU A 84 -2.78 -11.86 -4.96
N PRO A 85 -2.32 -10.78 -5.61
CA PRO A 85 -2.28 -10.66 -7.06
C PRO A 85 -1.14 -11.43 -7.73
#